data_AF-V7EGW4-F1
#
_entry.id   AF-V7EGW4-F1
#
_cell.length_a   1.000
_cell.length_b   1.000
_cell.length_c   1.000
_cell.angle_alpha   90.00
_cell.angle_beta   90.00
_cell.angle_gamma   90.00
#
_symmetry.space_group_name_H-M   'P 1'
#
loop_
_entity.id
_entity.type
_entity.pdbx_description
1 polymer ?
#
loop_
_entity_poly.entity_id
_entity_poly.type
_entity_poly.pdbx_seq_one_letter_code
_entity_poly.pdbx_strand_id
1 'polypeptide(L)'
;MTIFLSIAFSLSLAIILLGFWADRSAITARINGANGLPILVALIVSFLASLAVAAIAWLFDSFEMLVWVLLFTVPYHAGLGGLLIWRLQSLATRAKAADDANSQRIADMFRQPSEPQS
;
A
#
# COMPACT_ATOMS: atom_id res chain seq x y z
N MET A 1 15.71 14.42 -21.51
CA MET A 1 14.70 14.41 -20.42
C MET A 1 14.04 13.05 -20.19
N THR A 2 13.80 12.22 -21.21
CA THR A 2 13.14 10.91 -21.06
C THR A 2 13.82 9.96 -20.07
N ILE A 3 15.14 9.81 -20.12
CA ILE A 3 15.88 8.94 -19.17
C ILE A 3 15.70 9.41 -17.73
N PHE A 4 15.82 10.73 -17.51
CA PHE A 4 15.63 11.35 -16.19
C PHE A 4 14.23 11.07 -15.64
N LEU A 5 13.18 11.30 -16.43
CA LEU A 5 11.80 11.03 -16.05
C LEU A 5 11.53 9.53 -15.81
N SER A 6 12.15 8.66 -16.61
CA SER A 6 12.01 7.20 -16.47
C SER A 6 12.64 6.70 -15.17
N ILE A 7 13.80 7.23 -14.79
CA ILE A 7 14.46 6.91 -13.51
C ILE A 7 13.62 7.44 -12.36
N ALA A 8 13.15 8.69 -12.42
CA ALA A 8 12.30 9.27 -11.39
C ALA A 8 11.01 8.47 -11.19
N PHE A 9 10.35 8.07 -12.28
CA PHE A 9 9.17 7.22 -12.24
C PHE A 9 9.46 5.85 -11.59
N SER A 10 10.57 5.22 -11.98
CA SER A 10 10.96 3.91 -11.43
C SER A 10 11.26 3.99 -9.93
N LEU A 11 11.93 5.05 -9.47
CA LEU A 11 12.19 5.29 -8.06
C LEU A 11 10.91 5.55 -7.27
N SER A 12 9.99 6.35 -7.83
CA SER A 12 8.66 6.57 -7.26
C SER A 12 7.92 5.24 -7.07
N LEU A 13 7.87 4.41 -8.12
CA LEU A 13 7.23 3.11 -8.05
C LEU A 13 7.88 2.21 -7.00
N ALA A 14 9.22 2.17 -6.94
CA ALA A 14 9.96 1.38 -5.96
C ALA A 14 9.63 1.79 -4.52
N ILE A 15 9.58 3.09 -4.22
CA ILE A 15 9.23 3.60 -2.89
C ILE A 15 7.80 3.19 -2.50
N ILE A 16 6.83 3.36 -3.41
CA ILE A 16 5.43 2.99 -3.17
C ILE A 16 5.32 1.47 -2.91
N LEU A 17 5.99 0.66 -3.72
CA LEU A 17 5.99 -0.79 -3.55
C LEU A 17 6.63 -1.21 -2.23
N LEU A 18 7.72 -0.57 -1.79
CA LEU A 18 8.31 -0.85 -0.49
C LEU A 18 7.33 -0.61 0.67
N GLY A 19 6.60 0.51 0.65
CA GLY A 19 5.54 0.77 1.63
C GLY A 19 4.44 -0.28 1.61
N PHE A 20 3.99 -0.68 0.41
CA PHE A 20 2.99 -1.73 0.24
C PHE A 20 3.47 -3.09 0.77
N TRP A 21 4.72 -3.44 0.49
CA TRP A 21 5.32 -4.70 0.95
C TRP A 21 5.47 -4.73 2.47
N ALA A 22 5.83 -3.61 3.10
CA ALA A 22 5.90 -3.49 4.55
C ALA A 22 4.53 -3.72 5.21
N ASP A 23 3.46 -3.11 4.68
CA ASP A 23 2.11 -3.34 5.21
C ASP A 23 1.61 -4.76 4.92
N ARG A 24 1.84 -5.28 3.71
CA ARG A 24 1.46 -6.64 3.35
C ARG A 24 2.13 -7.67 4.26
N SER A 25 3.42 -7.51 4.55
CA SER A 25 4.15 -8.42 5.43
C SER A 25 3.62 -8.36 6.85
N ALA A 26 3.33 -7.16 7.37
CA ALA A 26 2.75 -6.99 8.71
C ALA A 26 1.38 -7.67 8.85
N ILE A 27 0.50 -7.51 7.86
CA ILE A 27 -0.82 -8.17 7.88
C ILE A 27 -0.67 -9.70 7.77
N THR A 28 0.20 -10.17 6.89
CA THR A 28 0.42 -11.62 6.68
C THR A 28 1.04 -12.28 7.91
N ALA A 29 1.93 -11.57 8.60
CA ALA A 29 2.56 -12.01 9.85
C ALA A 29 1.68 -11.80 11.08
N ARG A 30 0.45 -11.27 10.93
CA ARG A 30 -0.50 -11.00 12.02
C ARG A 30 0.07 -10.11 13.12
N ILE A 31 0.89 -9.14 12.74
CA ILE A 31 1.47 -8.19 13.70
C ILE A 31 0.37 -7.23 14.17
N ASN A 32 0.20 -7.13 15.49
CA ASN A 32 -0.71 -6.14 16.08
C ASN A 32 -0.31 -4.72 15.67
N GLY A 33 -1.27 -3.96 15.13
CA GLY A 33 -1.05 -2.57 14.73
C GLY A 33 -0.79 -2.35 13.23
N ALA A 34 -0.96 -3.35 12.37
CA ALA A 34 -0.96 -3.14 10.92
C ALA A 34 -2.08 -2.16 10.50
N ASN A 35 -1.71 -0.89 10.26
CA ASN A 35 -2.64 0.22 10.08
C ASN A 35 -2.54 0.92 8.71
N GLY A 36 -1.68 0.44 7.81
CA GLY A 36 -1.49 1.06 6.49
C GLY A 36 -0.64 2.34 6.51
N LEU A 37 0.01 2.65 7.63
CA LEU A 37 0.86 3.84 7.73
C LEU A 37 2.07 3.79 6.78
N PRO A 38 2.82 2.67 6.65
CA PRO A 38 3.91 2.55 5.68
C PRO A 38 3.51 2.91 4.23
N ILE A 39 2.42 2.35 3.69
CA ILE A 39 1.98 2.67 2.33
C ILE A 39 1.52 4.13 2.21
N LEU A 40 0.85 4.67 3.23
CA LEU A 40 0.41 6.07 3.23
C LEU A 40 1.62 7.02 3.19
N VAL A 41 2.62 6.78 4.05
CA VAL A 41 3.86 7.57 4.09
C VAL A 41 4.60 7.46 2.76
N ALA A 42 4.71 6.25 2.20
CA ALA A 42 5.36 6.04 0.91
C ALA A 42 4.66 6.81 -0.23
N LEU A 43 3.33 6.82 -0.28
CA LEU A 43 2.56 7.59 -1.26
C LEU A 43 2.77 9.10 -1.11
N ILE A 44 2.74 9.62 0.13
CA ILE A 44 2.96 11.05 0.40
C ILE A 44 4.38 11.45 -0.01
N VAL A 45 5.40 10.71 0.44
CA VAL A 45 6.81 10.99 0.13
C VAL A 45 7.05 10.90 -1.38
N SER A 46 6.52 9.87 -2.05
CA SER A 46 6.63 9.73 -3.50
C SER A 46 5.96 10.88 -4.25
N PHE A 47 4.78 11.33 -3.80
CA PHE A 47 4.06 12.43 -4.44
C PHE A 47 4.84 13.74 -4.31
N LEU A 48 5.32 14.07 -3.10
CA LEU A 48 6.12 15.27 -2.86
C LEU A 48 7.43 15.25 -3.65
N ALA A 49 8.11 14.10 -3.71
CA ALA A 49 9.31 13.93 -4.54
C ALA A 49 9.01 14.14 -6.03
N SER A 50 7.84 13.68 -6.51
CA SER A 50 7.41 13.88 -7.90
C SER A 50 7.15 15.36 -8.21
N LEU A 51 6.64 16.14 -7.26
CA LEU A 51 6.51 17.60 -7.41
C LEU A 51 7.88 18.28 -7.54
N ALA A 52 8.87 17.84 -6.77
CA ALA A 52 10.24 18.35 -6.90
C ALA A 52 10.85 18.00 -8.27
N VAL A 53 10.63 16.77 -8.76
CA VAL A 53 11.03 16.36 -10.12
C VAL A 53 10.35 17.22 -11.18
N ALA A 54 9.06 17.53 -11.02
CA ALA A 54 8.31 18.40 -11.94
C ALA A 54 8.88 19.83 -11.97
N ALA A 55 9.25 20.38 -10.81
CA ALA A 55 9.90 21.68 -10.72
C ALA A 55 11.29 21.69 -11.39
N ILE A 56 12.09 20.64 -11.19
CA ILE A 56 13.39 20.49 -11.87
C ILE A 56 13.19 20.36 -13.38
N ALA A 57 12.26 19.52 -13.83
CA ALA A 57 11.91 19.35 -15.23
C ALA A 57 11.53 20.68 -15.89
N TRP A 58 10.73 21.51 -15.20
CA TRP A 58 10.36 22.84 -15.67
C TRP A 58 11.56 23.77 -15.84
N LEU A 59 12.52 23.76 -14.90
CA LEU A 59 13.71 24.62 -14.95
C LEU A 59 14.63 24.33 -16.15
N PHE A 60 14.64 23.08 -16.64
CA PHE A 60 15.57 22.63 -17.69
C PHE A 60 14.92 22.42 -19.06
N ASP A 61 13.61 22.61 -19.18
CA ASP A 61 12.87 22.37 -20.42
C ASP A 61 11.80 23.46 -20.64
N SER A 62 10.52 23.16 -20.39
CA SER A 62 9.40 24.02 -20.73
C SER A 62 8.29 24.01 -19.68
N PHE A 63 7.48 25.07 -19.67
CA PHE A 63 6.27 25.13 -18.85
C PHE A 63 5.22 24.09 -19.29
N GLU A 64 5.19 23.74 -20.58
CA GLU A 64 4.30 22.69 -21.07
C GLU A 64 4.63 21.32 -20.44
N MET A 65 5.93 21.00 -20.31
CA MET A 65 6.36 19.77 -19.65
C MET A 65 5.94 19.72 -18.18
N LEU A 66 5.95 20.85 -17.46
CA LEU A 66 5.44 20.93 -16.09
C LEU A 66 3.96 20.51 -16.03
N VAL A 67 3.13 21.07 -16.90
CA VAL A 67 1.69 20.79 -16.95
C VAL A 67 1.46 19.31 -17.22
N TRP A 68 2.16 18.72 -18.21
CA TRP A 68 2.07 17.29 -18.49
C TRP A 68 2.49 16.42 -17.31
N VAL A 69 3.64 16.71 -16.68
CA VAL A 69 4.11 15.94 -15.53
C VAL A 69 3.11 16.00 -14.38
N LEU A 70 2.52 17.16 -14.08
CA LEU A 70 1.49 17.29 -13.04
C LEU A 70 0.21 16.51 -13.39
N LEU A 71 -0.23 16.60 -14.66
CA LEU A 71 -1.41 15.90 -15.17
C LEU A 71 -1.29 14.38 -15.06
N PHE A 72 -0.08 13.82 -15.19
CA PHE A 72 0.16 12.39 -14.99
C PHE A 72 0.45 12.02 -13.54
N THR A 73 1.10 12.89 -12.77
CA THR A 73 1.50 12.61 -11.38
C THR A 73 0.30 12.36 -10.48
N VAL A 74 -0.75 13.19 -10.58
CA VAL A 74 -1.93 13.07 -9.71
C VAL A 74 -2.72 11.78 -9.98
N PRO A 75 -3.14 11.46 -11.22
CA PRO A 75 -3.85 10.21 -11.50
C PRO A 75 -3.01 8.98 -11.21
N TYR A 76 -1.69 9.03 -11.46
CA TYR A 76 -0.78 7.93 -11.13
C TYR A 76 -0.80 7.62 -9.63
N HIS A 77 -0.59 8.63 -8.76
CA HIS A 77 -0.57 8.40 -7.30
C HIS A 77 -1.96 8.03 -6.75
N ALA A 78 -3.02 8.67 -7.25
CA ALA A 78 -4.38 8.38 -6.82
C ALA A 78 -4.83 6.98 -7.24
N GLY A 79 -4.61 6.61 -8.52
CA GLY A 79 -5.00 5.32 -9.07
C GLY A 79 -4.18 4.17 -8.48
N LEU A 80 -2.86 4.29 -8.47
CA LEU A 80 -1.98 3.27 -7.90
C LEU A 80 -2.19 3.15 -6.38
N GLY A 81 -2.23 4.28 -5.67
CA GLY A 81 -2.46 4.30 -4.24
C GLY A 81 -3.80 3.66 -3.86
N GLY A 82 -4.88 4.05 -4.54
CA GLY A 82 -6.21 3.46 -4.33
C GLY A 82 -6.23 1.95 -4.57
N LEU A 83 -5.62 1.48 -5.66
CA LEU A 83 -5.52 0.06 -5.97
C LEU A 83 -4.77 -0.73 -4.88
N LEU A 84 -3.60 -0.24 -4.46
CA LEU A 84 -2.76 -0.92 -3.47
C LEU A 84 -3.41 -0.94 -2.08
N ILE A 85 -4.02 0.17 -1.66
CA ILE A 85 -4.76 0.24 -0.40
C ILE A 85 -5.95 -0.71 -0.42
N TRP A 86 -6.73 -0.74 -1.51
CA TRP A 86 -7.83 -1.68 -1.67
C TRP A 86 -7.38 -3.14 -1.57
N ARG A 87 -6.23 -3.48 -2.17
CA ARG A 87 -5.63 -4.82 -2.06
C ARG A 87 -5.24 -5.15 -0.62
N LEU A 88 -4.64 -4.22 0.12
CA LEU A 88 -4.29 -4.42 1.53
C LEU A 88 -5.54 -4.59 2.39
N GLN A 89 -6.58 -3.78 2.18
CA GLN A 89 -7.86 -3.91 2.89
C GLN A 89 -8.51 -5.28 2.64
N SER A 90 -8.58 -5.72 1.38
CA SER A 90 -9.08 -7.06 1.04
C SER A 90 -8.28 -8.18 1.71
N LEU A 91 -6.96 -8.02 1.81
CA LEU A 91 -6.09 -8.99 2.49
C LEU A 91 -6.32 -8.99 4.00
N ALA A 92 -6.43 -7.83 4.64
CA ALA A 92 -6.73 -7.68 6.06
C ALA A 92 -8.11 -8.26 6.43
N THR A 93 -9.15 -8.00 5.63
CA THR A 93 -10.49 -8.56 5.86
C THR A 93 -10.48 -10.08 5.83
N ARG A 94 -9.76 -10.68 4.87
CA ARG A 94 -9.63 -12.16 4.78
C ARG A 94 -8.84 -12.74 5.95
N ALA A 95 -7.75 -12.10 6.35
CA ALA A 95 -6.95 -12.53 7.49
C ALA A 95 -7.78 -12.52 8.78
N LYS A 96 -8.54 -11.44 9.01
CA LYS A 96 -9.44 -11.31 10.15
C LYS A 96 -10.55 -12.37 10.15
N ALA A 97 -11.21 -12.61 9.02
CA ALA A 97 -12.25 -13.63 8.93
C ALA A 97 -11.71 -15.05 9.24
N ALA A 98 -10.47 -15.35 8.85
CA ALA A 98 -9.82 -16.60 9.19
C ALA A 98 -9.51 -16.72 10.70
N ASP A 99 -9.13 -15.62 11.35
CA ASP A 99 -8.89 -15.58 12.80
C ASP A 99 -10.17 -15.74 13.61
N ASP A 100 -11.25 -15.09 13.18
CA ASP A 100 -12.56 -15.19 13.81
C ASP A 100 -13.08 -16.64 13.73
N ALA A 101 -12.97 -17.27 12.55
CA ALA A 101 -13.37 -18.67 12.36
C ALA A 101 -12.54 -19.65 13.21
N ASN A 102 -11.22 -19.42 13.31
CA ASN A 102 -10.35 -20.25 14.16
C ASN A 102 -10.68 -20.07 15.65
N SER A 103 -10.96 -18.84 16.08
CA SER A 103 -11.34 -18.54 17.46
C SER A 103 -12.69 -19.17 17.83
N GLN A 104 -13.67 -19.15 16.92
CA GLN A 104 -14.95 -19.85 17.11
C GLN A 104 -14.76 -21.36 17.22
N ARG A 105 -13.97 -21.97 16.33
CA ARG A 105 -13.64 -23.41 16.40
C ARG A 105 -13.03 -23.79 17.75
N ILE A 106 -12.12 -22.96 18.26
CA ILE A 106 -11.50 -23.17 19.58
C ILE A 106 -12.54 -23.05 20.70
N ALA A 107 -13.40 -22.01 20.67
CA ALA A 107 -14.45 -21.82 21.65
C ALA A 107 -15.46 -22.99 21.66
N ASP A 108 -15.81 -23.53 20.49
CA ASP A 108 -16.73 -24.66 20.37
C ASP A 108 -16.12 -25.96 20.92
N MET A 109 -14.80 -26.18 20.76
CA MET A 109 -14.10 -27.31 21.39
C MET A 109 -14.16 -27.25 22.93
N PHE A 110 -14.14 -26.05 23.52
CA PHE A 110 -14.24 -25.88 24.97
C PHE A 110 -15.68 -25.88 25.50
N ARG A 111 -16.68 -25.67 24.62
CA ARG A 111 -18.10 -25.74 24.99
C ARG A 111 -18.67 -27.16 24.98
N GLN A 112 -18.12 -28.08 24.18
CA GLN A 112 -18.55 -29.48 24.23
C GLN A 112 -18.11 -30.09 25.56
N PRO A 113 -19.04 -30.48 26.46
CA PRO A 113 -18.67 -31.35 27.56
C PRO A 113 -18.19 -32.65 26.94
N SER A 114 -17.03 -33.14 27.33
CA SER A 114 -16.68 -34.53 27.10
C SER A 114 -17.71 -35.39 27.82
N GLU A 115 -18.80 -35.76 27.12
CA GLU A 115 -19.71 -36.78 27.63
C GLU A 115 -18.87 -38.03 27.89
N PRO A 116 -18.85 -38.57 29.13
CA PRO A 116 -18.14 -39.80 29.38
C PRO A 116 -18.78 -40.88 28.52
N GLN A 117 -17.96 -41.47 27.63
CA GLN A 117 -18.32 -42.67 26.90
C GLN A 117 -18.60 -43.76 27.94
N SER A 118 -19.89 -44.00 28.21
CA SER A 118 -20.36 -45.10 29.06
C SER A 118 -20.58 -46.35 28.22
#